data_AF-A0A956IFT8-F1
#
_entry.id   AF-A0A956IFT8-F1
#
_cell.length_a   1.000
_cell.length_b   1.000
_cell.length_c   1.000
_cell.angle_alpha   90.00
_cell.angle_beta   90.00
_cell.angle_gamma   90.00
#
_symmetry.space_group_name_H-M   'P 1'
#
loop_
_entity.id
_entity.type
_entity.pdbx_description
1 polymer ?
#
loop_
_entity_poly.entity_id
_entity_poly.type
_entity_poly.pdbx_seq_one_letter_code
_entity_poly.pdbx_strand_id
1 'polypeptide(L)'
;MKTKAIILGAVFALWGCAPEDWGPEHLSRGSGNTDDETLALGKEAYTLYCSGCHGDAGDGEGVAAKYLNPKPRDFRVGKLKFALVASGEMPRDDDYLTVITNGLKGTAMPSFRFIPHEERLAIVKYLRTFYTGKPKPPGGLLSIPKDPWVKNPDKGVEFGKKMYHGLAACSSCHPAYATKPEIVDALASFDMKFQGFRADMYKSETKDSDWGYPIKPPDFLYDSIKTGNDKSTIVKVIASGIGGTAMPNWSATLDAKQLWGLAYYVESLAAMRGFPEGRALRQTLDTQPEFTPPPPPPPPEPEPTEGAGGGDGAGGGATDDGAGGSGKTDGSKGEQ
;
A
#
# COMPACT_ATOMS: atom_id res chain seq x y z
N MET A 1 -6.58 -52.74 -55.52
CA MET A 1 -6.57 -51.28 -55.32
C MET A 1 -7.28 -50.93 -54.02
N LYS A 2 -6.75 -49.93 -53.29
CA LYS A 2 -7.27 -49.23 -52.10
C LYS A 2 -6.67 -49.66 -50.75
N THR A 3 -5.43 -49.22 -50.56
CA THR A 3 -4.76 -48.95 -49.29
C THR A 3 -5.58 -47.94 -48.49
N LYS A 4 -6.00 -48.27 -47.26
CA LYS A 4 -6.56 -47.30 -46.32
C LYS A 4 -5.43 -46.80 -45.41
N ALA A 5 -5.09 -45.53 -45.55
CA ALA A 5 -4.15 -44.84 -44.68
C ALA A 5 -4.78 -44.64 -43.29
N ILE A 6 -4.06 -45.07 -42.25
CA ILE A 6 -4.37 -44.76 -40.85
C ILE A 6 -3.73 -43.40 -40.57
N ILE A 7 -4.56 -42.36 -40.44
CA ILE A 7 -4.12 -41.06 -39.92
C ILE A 7 -4.28 -41.13 -38.40
N LEU A 8 -3.17 -41.35 -37.70
CA LEU A 8 -3.09 -41.15 -36.25
C LEU A 8 -3.06 -39.64 -35.99
N GLY A 9 -4.25 -39.05 -35.82
CA GLY A 9 -4.37 -37.68 -35.32
C GLY A 9 -4.11 -37.68 -33.82
N ALA A 10 -2.90 -37.30 -33.42
CA ALA A 10 -2.60 -36.98 -32.02
C ALA A 10 -3.39 -35.73 -31.63
N VAL A 11 -4.50 -35.92 -30.91
CA VAL A 11 -5.18 -34.83 -30.20
C VAL A 11 -4.30 -34.49 -29.00
N PHE A 12 -3.37 -33.55 -29.20
CA PHE A 12 -2.79 -32.82 -28.09
C PHE A 12 -3.91 -31.99 -27.46
N ALA A 13 -4.49 -32.51 -26.38
CA ALA A 13 -5.31 -31.72 -25.47
C ALA A 13 -4.38 -30.68 -24.84
N LEU A 14 -4.26 -29.53 -25.50
CA LEU A 14 -3.76 -28.31 -24.90
C LEU A 14 -4.78 -27.93 -23.81
N TRP A 15 -4.59 -28.44 -22.60
CA TRP A 15 -5.03 -27.74 -21.40
C TRP A 15 -4.21 -26.45 -21.28
N GLY A 16 -4.52 -25.50 -22.17
CA GLY A 16 -4.22 -24.11 -21.93
C GLY A 16 -4.95 -23.72 -20.65
N CYS A 17 -4.25 -23.02 -19.76
CA CYS A 17 -4.89 -22.25 -18.70
C CYS A 17 -5.91 -21.32 -19.38
N ALA A 18 -7.18 -21.71 -19.37
CA ALA A 18 -8.25 -20.79 -19.70
C ALA A 18 -8.16 -19.67 -18.65
N PRO A 19 -8.05 -18.40 -19.06
CA PRO A 19 -8.16 -17.29 -18.12
C PRO A 19 -9.49 -17.44 -17.40
N GLU A 20 -9.47 -17.38 -16.07
CA GLU A 20 -10.68 -17.38 -15.24
C GLU A 20 -11.68 -16.39 -15.84
N ASP A 21 -12.87 -16.90 -16.15
CA ASP A 21 -13.99 -16.14 -16.67
C ASP A 21 -14.46 -15.15 -15.60
N TRP A 22 -14.17 -13.87 -15.81
CA TRP A 22 -14.63 -12.74 -15.00
C TRP A 22 -15.71 -11.93 -15.74
N GLY A 23 -16.72 -12.60 -16.32
CA GLY A 23 -17.87 -11.95 -16.95
C GLY A 23 -18.72 -11.09 -15.99
N PRO A 24 -19.61 -10.23 -16.51
CA PRO A 24 -20.47 -9.35 -15.70
C PRO A 24 -21.41 -10.12 -14.75
N GLU A 25 -21.76 -11.36 -15.08
CA GLU A 25 -22.53 -12.25 -14.18
C GLU A 25 -21.66 -12.81 -13.04
N HIS A 26 -20.37 -13.06 -13.27
CA HIS A 26 -19.42 -13.59 -12.27
C HIS A 26 -18.86 -12.52 -11.32
N LEU A 27 -19.00 -11.25 -11.66
CA LEU A 27 -18.50 -10.13 -10.86
C LEU A 27 -19.52 -9.61 -9.83
N SER A 28 -20.82 -9.85 -10.06
CA SER A 28 -21.86 -9.67 -9.03
C SER A 28 -21.98 -10.88 -8.09
N ARG A 29 -21.39 -12.03 -8.46
CA ARG A 29 -21.66 -13.35 -7.88
C ARG A 29 -20.42 -14.14 -7.43
N GLY A 30 -19.22 -13.59 -7.64
CA GLY A 30 -17.93 -14.26 -7.47
C GLY A 30 -17.78 -15.47 -8.40
N SER A 31 -16.62 -16.14 -8.34
CA SER A 31 -16.42 -17.39 -9.10
C SER A 31 -17.42 -18.45 -8.60
N GLY A 32 -18.23 -18.95 -9.53
CA GLY A 32 -19.34 -19.87 -9.28
C GLY A 32 -20.69 -19.27 -9.66
N ASN A 33 -21.51 -20.03 -10.39
CA ASN A 33 -22.96 -19.84 -10.39
C ASN A 33 -23.39 -19.80 -8.91
N THR A 34 -23.67 -18.62 -8.36
CA THR A 34 -24.40 -18.58 -7.09
C THR A 34 -25.83 -18.90 -7.45
N ASP A 35 -26.29 -20.08 -7.07
CA ASP A 35 -27.72 -20.37 -7.09
C ASP A 35 -28.46 -19.40 -6.16
N ASP A 36 -29.75 -19.21 -6.43
CA ASP A 36 -30.60 -18.31 -5.66
C ASP A 36 -30.64 -18.71 -4.16
N GLU A 37 -30.41 -19.98 -3.85
CA GLU A 37 -30.33 -20.51 -2.49
C GLU A 37 -29.12 -19.96 -1.71
N THR A 38 -27.93 -19.93 -2.32
CA THR A 38 -26.71 -19.37 -1.70
C THR A 38 -26.87 -17.87 -1.44
N LEU A 39 -27.48 -17.13 -2.37
CA LEU A 39 -27.73 -15.69 -2.19
C LEU A 39 -28.80 -15.44 -1.12
N ALA A 40 -29.84 -16.28 -1.03
CA ALA A 40 -30.85 -16.20 0.02
C ALA A 40 -30.23 -16.46 1.40
N LEU A 41 -29.41 -17.51 1.53
CA LEU A 41 -28.67 -17.82 2.76
C LEU A 41 -27.75 -16.66 3.16
N GLY A 42 -26.98 -16.13 2.21
CA GLY A 42 -26.09 -15.00 2.44
C GLY A 42 -26.83 -13.74 2.88
N LYS A 43 -28.01 -13.48 2.31
CA LYS A 43 -28.89 -12.37 2.69
C LYS A 43 -29.44 -12.53 4.10
N GLU A 44 -29.93 -13.72 4.45
CA GLU A 44 -30.45 -14.01 5.80
C GLU A 44 -29.35 -13.81 6.85
N ALA A 45 -28.18 -14.40 6.63
CA ALA A 45 -27.04 -14.28 7.52
C ALA A 45 -26.54 -12.83 7.61
N TYR A 46 -26.43 -12.11 6.50
CA TYR A 46 -26.07 -10.68 6.51
C TYR A 46 -27.06 -9.83 7.31
N THR A 47 -28.36 -10.09 7.12
CA THR A 47 -29.42 -9.37 7.83
C THR A 47 -29.32 -9.60 9.33
N LEU A 48 -29.03 -10.83 9.75
CA LEU A 48 -28.90 -11.21 11.14
C LEU A 48 -27.63 -10.63 11.81
N TYR A 49 -26.49 -10.71 11.13
CA TYR A 49 -25.18 -10.47 11.76
C TYR A 49 -24.51 -9.13 11.38
N CYS A 50 -24.85 -8.53 10.24
CA CYS A 50 -24.06 -7.46 9.64
C CYS A 50 -24.84 -6.14 9.47
N SER A 51 -26.12 -6.21 9.10
CA SER A 51 -26.98 -5.07 8.75
C SER A 51 -27.04 -3.98 9.83
N GLY A 52 -27.05 -4.35 11.11
CA GLY A 52 -27.14 -3.40 12.22
C GLY A 52 -26.00 -2.36 12.24
N CYS A 53 -24.82 -2.74 11.71
CA CYS A 53 -23.69 -1.83 11.53
C CYS A 53 -23.53 -1.37 10.07
N HIS A 54 -23.64 -2.29 9.10
CA HIS A 54 -23.33 -2.01 7.70
C HIS A 54 -24.52 -1.49 6.86
N GLY A 55 -25.72 -1.45 7.43
CA GLY A 55 -26.95 -0.99 6.78
C GLY A 55 -27.58 -2.02 5.84
N ASP A 56 -28.89 -1.99 5.67
CA ASP A 56 -29.59 -2.93 4.77
C ASP A 56 -29.18 -2.74 3.29
N ALA A 57 -28.74 -1.53 2.93
CA ALA A 57 -28.21 -1.19 1.61
C ALA A 57 -26.69 -1.43 1.47
N GLY A 58 -26.02 -1.93 2.51
CA GLY A 58 -24.58 -2.15 2.51
C GLY A 58 -23.75 -0.86 2.42
N ASP A 59 -24.33 0.28 2.77
CA ASP A 59 -23.73 1.62 2.65
C ASP A 59 -22.86 2.03 3.85
N GLY A 60 -22.79 1.18 4.87
CA GLY A 60 -22.06 1.46 6.10
C GLY A 60 -22.80 2.39 7.06
N GLU A 61 -24.08 2.67 6.83
CA GLU A 61 -24.90 3.61 7.61
C GLU A 61 -26.01 2.89 8.40
N GLY A 62 -25.74 1.68 8.89
CA GLY A 62 -26.63 0.96 9.79
C GLY A 62 -26.90 1.73 11.09
N VAL A 63 -27.94 1.34 11.83
CA VAL A 63 -28.39 2.07 13.04
C VAL A 63 -27.30 2.30 14.09
N ALA A 64 -26.33 1.37 14.17
CA ALA A 64 -25.18 1.48 15.06
C ALA A 64 -24.06 2.39 14.52
N ALA A 65 -23.96 2.59 13.20
CA ALA A 65 -22.82 3.24 12.53
C ALA A 65 -22.49 4.63 13.08
N LYS A 66 -23.50 5.43 13.45
CA LYS A 66 -23.33 6.77 14.06
C LYS A 66 -22.56 6.77 15.39
N TYR A 67 -22.45 5.62 16.05
CA TYR A 67 -21.74 5.47 17.32
C TYR A 67 -20.40 4.74 17.17
N LEU A 68 -20.01 4.40 15.95
CA LEU A 68 -18.81 3.60 15.68
C LEU A 68 -17.69 4.46 15.08
N ASN A 69 -16.52 4.38 15.72
CA ASN A 69 -15.28 4.91 15.19
C ASN A 69 -14.20 3.80 15.25
N PRO A 70 -13.68 3.31 14.10
CA PRO A 70 -13.96 3.76 12.74
C PRO A 70 -15.37 3.42 12.26
N LYS A 71 -15.87 4.19 11.26
CA LYS A 71 -17.12 3.90 10.57
C LYS A 71 -17.11 2.50 9.91
N PRO A 72 -18.24 1.78 9.86
CA PRO A 72 -18.42 0.57 9.07
C PRO A 72 -18.09 0.81 7.59
N ARG A 73 -17.75 -0.28 6.89
CA ARG A 73 -17.41 -0.21 5.45
C ARG A 73 -18.67 -0.09 4.60
N ASP A 74 -18.69 0.89 3.71
CA ASP A 74 -19.57 0.93 2.53
C ASP A 74 -19.08 -0.11 1.52
N PHE A 75 -19.92 -1.10 1.21
CA PHE A 75 -19.62 -2.18 0.27
C PHE A 75 -19.92 -1.79 -1.18
N ARG A 76 -20.71 -0.75 -1.41
CA ARG A 76 -21.14 -0.32 -2.75
C ARG A 76 -19.99 0.21 -3.61
N VAL A 77 -18.93 0.66 -2.96
CA VAL A 77 -17.73 1.21 -3.60
C VAL A 77 -16.71 0.14 -4.02
N GLY A 78 -16.84 -1.10 -3.55
CA GLY A 78 -15.93 -2.20 -3.91
C GLY A 78 -14.50 -2.03 -3.40
N LYS A 79 -14.28 -1.24 -2.34
CA LYS A 79 -12.97 -1.02 -1.71
C LYS A 79 -12.87 -1.77 -0.39
N LEU A 80 -11.82 -2.55 -0.20
CA LEU A 80 -11.48 -3.19 1.08
C LEU A 80 -10.10 -2.70 1.54
N LYS A 81 -9.96 -2.39 2.84
CA LYS A 81 -8.70 -1.90 3.42
C LYS A 81 -7.62 -2.98 3.48
N PHE A 82 -8.02 -4.18 3.89
CA PHE A 82 -7.12 -5.29 4.18
C PHE A 82 -7.39 -6.40 3.18
N ALA A 83 -6.71 -6.31 2.05
CA ALA A 83 -6.77 -7.29 0.97
C ALA A 83 -5.34 -7.68 0.56
N LEU A 84 -5.16 -8.90 0.07
CA LEU A 84 -3.88 -9.41 -0.42
C LEU A 84 -3.72 -9.18 -1.92
N VAL A 85 -4.17 -8.01 -2.38
CA VAL A 85 -3.99 -7.44 -3.71
C VAL A 85 -3.32 -6.07 -3.56
N ALA A 86 -2.77 -5.49 -4.63
CA ALA A 86 -2.15 -4.18 -4.52
C ALA A 86 -3.18 -3.11 -4.08
N SER A 87 -2.77 -2.20 -3.19
CA SER A 87 -3.63 -1.10 -2.71
C SER A 87 -4.25 -0.34 -3.89
N GLY A 88 -5.59 -0.28 -3.91
CA GLY A 88 -6.37 0.34 -4.99
C GLY A 88 -6.97 -0.65 -6.00
N GLU A 89 -6.51 -1.90 -6.02
CA GLU A 89 -7.10 -2.96 -6.84
C GLU A 89 -8.39 -3.54 -6.22
N MET A 90 -9.17 -4.22 -7.05
CA MET A 90 -10.43 -4.84 -6.63
C MET A 90 -10.16 -6.06 -5.71
N PRO A 91 -10.73 -6.13 -4.50
CA PRO A 91 -10.46 -7.23 -3.57
C PRO A 91 -11.09 -8.56 -4.02
N ARG A 92 -10.46 -9.67 -3.63
CA ARG A 92 -10.91 -11.05 -3.89
C ARG A 92 -11.89 -11.52 -2.83
N ASP A 93 -12.69 -12.55 -3.14
CA ASP A 93 -13.66 -13.12 -2.18
C ASP A 93 -12.96 -13.60 -0.90
N ASP A 94 -11.78 -14.20 -1.03
CA ASP A 94 -10.96 -14.65 0.11
C ASP A 94 -10.52 -13.49 1.03
N ASP A 95 -10.39 -12.27 0.50
CA ASP A 95 -10.06 -11.09 1.30
C ASP A 95 -11.22 -10.72 2.23
N TYR A 96 -12.46 -10.72 1.70
CA TYR A 96 -13.66 -10.51 2.51
C TYR A 96 -13.84 -11.64 3.52
N LEU A 97 -13.68 -12.89 3.08
CA LEU A 97 -13.78 -14.05 3.96
C LEU A 97 -12.79 -13.95 5.11
N THR A 98 -11.53 -13.57 4.83
CA THR A 98 -10.49 -13.40 5.85
C THR A 98 -10.89 -12.34 6.88
N VAL A 99 -11.41 -11.20 6.44
CA VAL A 99 -11.86 -10.12 7.34
C VAL A 99 -13.08 -10.52 8.16
N ILE A 100 -14.10 -11.15 7.55
CA ILE A 100 -15.29 -11.65 8.26
C ILE A 100 -14.88 -12.70 9.29
N THR A 101 -14.02 -13.62 8.89
CA THR A 101 -13.55 -14.71 9.75
C THR A 101 -12.82 -14.17 10.97
N ASN A 102 -11.87 -13.25 10.79
CA ASN A 102 -10.98 -12.86 11.88
C ASN A 102 -11.46 -11.61 12.64
N GLY A 103 -12.37 -10.84 12.05
CA GLY A 103 -12.72 -9.51 12.54
C GLY A 103 -11.57 -8.51 12.38
N LEU A 104 -11.74 -7.32 12.96
CA LEU A 104 -10.74 -6.27 12.98
C LEU A 104 -10.54 -5.77 14.41
N LYS A 105 -9.38 -6.07 14.99
CA LYS A 105 -9.01 -5.69 16.37
C LYS A 105 -9.07 -4.18 16.56
N GLY A 106 -9.54 -3.74 17.73
CA GLY A 106 -9.69 -2.32 18.04
C GLY A 106 -10.82 -1.63 17.25
N THR A 107 -11.75 -2.40 16.67
CA THR A 107 -12.96 -1.88 16.03
C THR A 107 -14.18 -2.68 16.52
N ALA A 108 -15.38 -2.25 16.15
CA ALA A 108 -16.60 -2.98 16.42
C ALA A 108 -16.87 -4.16 15.47
N MET A 109 -15.93 -4.54 14.60
CA MET A 109 -16.05 -5.70 13.72
C MET A 109 -15.48 -6.96 14.41
N PRO A 110 -16.32 -7.83 15.01
CA PRO A 110 -15.84 -9.01 15.72
C PRO A 110 -15.41 -10.11 14.75
N SER A 111 -14.84 -11.18 15.31
CA SER A 111 -14.62 -12.44 14.60
C SER A 111 -15.95 -13.18 14.45
N PHE A 112 -16.24 -13.65 13.23
CA PHE A 112 -17.40 -14.47 12.93
C PHE A 112 -17.05 -15.95 12.70
N ARG A 113 -15.96 -16.45 13.29
CA ARG A 113 -15.57 -17.88 13.20
C ARG A 113 -16.65 -18.86 13.68
N PHE A 114 -17.58 -18.40 14.51
CA PHE A 114 -18.71 -19.21 15.00
C PHE A 114 -19.75 -19.48 13.90
N ILE A 115 -19.80 -18.67 12.84
CA ILE A 115 -20.62 -18.91 11.66
C ILE A 115 -19.93 -20.00 10.82
N PRO A 116 -20.66 -21.04 10.36
CA PRO A 116 -20.13 -22.06 9.46
C PRO A 116 -19.43 -21.47 8.24
N HIS A 117 -18.42 -22.18 7.74
CA HIS A 117 -17.61 -21.70 6.61
C HIS A 117 -18.45 -21.39 5.37
N GLU A 118 -19.36 -22.28 5.00
CA GLU A 118 -20.25 -22.12 3.85
C GLU A 118 -21.18 -20.92 3.97
N GLU A 119 -21.69 -20.66 5.18
CA GLU A 119 -22.53 -19.49 5.44
C GLU A 119 -21.72 -18.18 5.41
N ARG A 120 -20.46 -18.20 5.88
CA ARG A 120 -19.54 -17.05 5.68
C ARG A 120 -19.23 -16.80 4.21
N LEU A 121 -19.06 -17.85 3.41
CA LEU A 121 -18.91 -17.73 1.96
C LEU A 121 -20.18 -17.15 1.32
N ALA A 122 -21.37 -17.61 1.72
CA ALA A 122 -22.65 -17.08 1.26
C ALA A 122 -22.79 -15.59 1.59
N ILE A 123 -22.38 -15.14 2.78
CA ILE A 123 -22.30 -13.71 3.12
C ILE A 123 -21.40 -12.97 2.14
N VAL A 124 -20.17 -13.48 1.86
CA VAL A 124 -19.25 -12.85 0.89
C VAL A 124 -19.92 -12.70 -0.48
N LYS A 125 -20.61 -13.73 -0.96
CA LYS A 125 -21.35 -13.66 -2.24
C LYS A 125 -22.45 -12.61 -2.20
N TYR A 126 -23.23 -12.55 -1.11
CA TYR A 126 -24.25 -11.52 -0.94
C TYR A 126 -23.65 -10.09 -0.89
N LEU A 127 -22.50 -9.89 -0.25
CA LEU A 127 -21.82 -8.60 -0.22
C LEU A 127 -21.49 -8.06 -1.62
N ARG A 128 -21.21 -8.93 -2.58
CA ARG A 128 -20.92 -8.54 -3.97
C ARG A 128 -22.12 -7.89 -4.66
N THR A 129 -23.34 -8.23 -4.24
CA THR A 129 -24.58 -7.65 -4.80
C THR A 129 -24.73 -6.16 -4.50
N PHE A 130 -24.05 -5.64 -3.47
CA PHE A 130 -24.09 -4.22 -3.14
C PHE A 130 -23.23 -3.37 -4.08
N TYR A 131 -22.26 -3.95 -4.79
CA TYR A 131 -21.34 -3.18 -5.63
C TYR A 131 -22.08 -2.49 -6.78
N THR A 132 -21.96 -1.16 -6.84
CA THR A 132 -22.67 -0.33 -7.83
C THR A 132 -21.79 0.11 -9.00
N GLY A 133 -20.48 -0.16 -8.91
CA GLY A 133 -19.54 0.20 -9.96
C GLY A 133 -19.59 -0.75 -11.15
N LYS A 134 -18.85 -0.39 -12.21
CA LYS A 134 -18.67 -1.32 -13.33
C LYS A 134 -17.90 -2.56 -12.84
N PRO A 135 -18.39 -3.76 -13.17
CA PRO A 135 -17.66 -4.99 -12.92
C PRO A 135 -16.18 -4.90 -13.35
N LYS A 136 -15.26 -5.27 -12.46
CA LYS A 136 -13.82 -5.35 -12.74
C LYS A 136 -13.24 -6.64 -12.16
N PRO A 137 -12.31 -7.32 -12.85
CA PRO A 137 -11.62 -8.47 -12.27
C PRO A 137 -10.89 -8.07 -10.99
N PRO A 138 -10.74 -9.01 -10.02
CA PRO A 138 -9.93 -8.75 -8.85
C PRO A 138 -8.47 -8.49 -9.22
N GLY A 139 -7.78 -7.81 -8.30
CA GLY A 139 -6.35 -7.61 -8.39
C GLY A 139 -5.55 -8.92 -8.39
N GLY A 140 -4.29 -8.82 -8.79
CA GLY A 140 -3.34 -9.93 -8.73
C GLY A 140 -3.09 -10.34 -7.27
N LEU A 141 -3.15 -11.64 -6.97
CA LEU A 141 -2.77 -12.12 -5.64
C LEU A 141 -1.29 -11.81 -5.42
N LEU A 142 -0.99 -11.04 -4.37
CA LEU A 142 0.39 -10.69 -4.08
C LEU A 142 1.15 -11.90 -3.52
N SER A 143 2.29 -12.18 -4.14
CA SER A 143 3.24 -13.18 -3.63
C SER A 143 4.11 -12.56 -2.55
N ILE A 144 4.00 -13.08 -1.33
CA ILE A 144 4.88 -12.67 -0.24
C ILE A 144 6.19 -13.45 -0.36
N PRO A 145 7.34 -12.77 -0.48
CA PRO A 145 8.62 -13.45 -0.61
C PRO A 145 8.96 -14.25 0.64
N LYS A 146 9.85 -15.24 0.51
CA LYS A 146 10.33 -16.03 1.64
C LYS A 146 11.05 -15.16 2.66
N ASP A 147 10.78 -15.40 3.94
CA ASP A 147 11.42 -14.72 5.06
C ASP A 147 12.92 -15.03 5.15
N PRO A 148 13.81 -14.04 4.97
CA PRO A 148 15.26 -14.24 5.09
C PRO A 148 15.76 -14.17 6.53
N TRP A 149 14.94 -13.70 7.49
CA TRP A 149 15.31 -13.41 8.87
C TRP A 149 14.99 -14.52 9.86
N VAL A 150 14.36 -15.63 9.42
CA VAL A 150 13.99 -16.78 10.26
C VAL A 150 15.14 -17.26 11.15
N LYS A 151 16.38 -17.29 10.62
CA LYS A 151 17.56 -17.75 11.36
C LYS A 151 18.19 -16.67 12.26
N ASN A 152 17.89 -15.40 12.05
CA ASN A 152 18.49 -14.25 12.74
C ASN A 152 17.44 -13.17 13.00
N PRO A 153 16.41 -13.44 13.82
CA PRO A 153 15.28 -12.54 14.02
C PRO A 153 15.70 -11.17 14.55
N ASP A 154 16.66 -11.12 15.47
CA ASP A 154 17.14 -9.87 16.06
C ASP A 154 17.78 -8.94 15.02
N LYS A 155 18.55 -9.50 14.08
CA LYS A 155 19.10 -8.74 12.95
C LYS A 155 17.99 -8.23 12.02
N GLY A 156 16.89 -8.97 11.90
CA GLY A 156 15.69 -8.54 11.18
C GLY A 156 15.05 -7.33 11.84
N VAL A 157 14.93 -7.32 13.17
CA VAL A 157 14.42 -6.19 13.95
C VAL A 157 15.33 -4.96 13.81
N GLU A 158 16.64 -5.12 13.96
CA GLU A 158 17.62 -4.03 13.80
C GLU A 158 17.59 -3.43 12.39
N PHE A 159 17.57 -4.27 11.36
CA PHE A 159 17.47 -3.83 9.97
C PHE A 159 16.12 -3.14 9.71
N GLY A 160 15.03 -3.70 10.23
CA GLY A 160 13.70 -3.13 10.16
C GLY A 160 13.60 -1.75 10.81
N LYS A 161 14.26 -1.54 11.96
CA LYS A 161 14.34 -0.22 12.61
C LYS A 161 14.97 0.81 11.69
N LYS A 162 16.05 0.47 10.99
CA LYS A 162 16.69 1.35 10.00
C LYS A 162 15.78 1.60 8.80
N MET A 163 15.18 0.55 8.24
CA MET A 163 14.24 0.67 7.13
C MET A 163 13.06 1.59 7.44
N TYR A 164 12.47 1.43 8.62
CA TYR A 164 11.31 2.19 9.07
C TYR A 164 11.58 3.69 9.18
N HIS A 165 12.76 4.05 9.69
CA HIS A 165 13.14 5.44 9.94
C HIS A 165 13.94 6.09 8.81
N GLY A 166 14.56 5.28 7.95
CA GLY A 166 15.36 5.70 6.79
C GLY A 166 14.60 5.47 5.49
N LEU A 167 14.98 4.43 4.74
CA LEU A 167 14.57 4.21 3.35
C LEU A 167 13.04 4.18 3.11
N ALA A 168 12.27 3.49 3.95
CA ALA A 168 10.82 3.42 3.79
C ALA A 168 10.10 4.63 4.42
N ALA A 169 10.79 5.42 5.25
CA ALA A 169 10.28 6.62 5.90
C ALA A 169 8.87 6.44 6.51
N CYS A 170 8.59 5.29 7.14
CA CYS A 170 7.28 4.99 7.74
C CYS A 170 6.90 5.99 8.84
N SER A 171 7.91 6.56 9.52
CA SER A 171 7.78 7.64 10.50
C SER A 171 7.25 8.97 9.91
N SER A 172 7.15 9.09 8.58
CA SER A 172 6.47 10.22 7.92
C SER A 172 4.96 10.24 8.16
N CYS A 173 4.37 9.12 8.58
CA CYS A 173 2.94 9.02 8.88
C CYS A 173 2.71 8.39 10.26
N HIS A 174 3.41 7.29 10.56
CA HIS A 174 3.36 6.66 11.87
C HIS A 174 4.27 7.41 12.87
N PRO A 175 4.18 7.12 14.18
CA PRO A 175 5.17 7.61 15.14
C PRO A 175 6.57 7.11 14.80
N ALA A 176 7.58 7.93 15.06
CA ALA A 176 8.95 7.48 15.19
C ALA A 176 9.11 6.70 16.50
N TYR A 177 9.94 5.66 16.49
CA TYR A 177 10.27 4.83 17.65
C TYR A 177 11.79 4.75 17.86
N ALA A 178 12.50 5.74 17.34
CA ALA A 178 13.94 5.91 17.42
C ALA A 178 14.27 7.35 17.81
N THR A 179 15.40 7.53 18.47
CA THR A 179 15.91 8.86 18.82
C THR A 179 16.30 9.63 17.56
N LYS A 180 16.36 10.96 17.64
CA LYS A 180 16.76 11.80 16.50
C LYS A 180 18.14 11.39 15.91
N PRO A 181 19.20 11.15 16.70
CA PRO A 181 20.47 10.64 16.18
C PRO A 181 20.32 9.30 15.45
N GLU A 182 19.60 8.33 16.02
CA GLU A 182 19.40 7.03 15.38
C GLU A 182 18.68 7.12 14.04
N ILE A 183 17.79 8.11 13.87
CA ILE A 183 17.08 8.34 12.60
C ILE A 183 18.03 8.93 11.55
N VAL A 184 18.90 9.86 11.95
CA VAL A 184 19.95 10.38 11.06
C VAL A 184 20.91 9.27 10.64
N ASP A 185 21.31 8.41 11.57
CA ASP A 185 22.16 7.25 11.27
C ASP A 185 21.45 6.25 10.34
N ALA A 186 20.15 6.03 10.53
CA ALA A 186 19.35 5.18 9.66
C ALA A 186 19.31 5.73 8.22
N LEU A 187 19.08 7.05 8.05
CA LEU A 187 19.13 7.71 6.74
C LEU A 187 20.50 7.58 6.09
N ALA A 188 21.57 7.86 6.85
CA ALA A 188 22.94 7.74 6.36
C ALA A 188 23.29 6.32 5.90
N SER A 189 22.74 5.28 6.56
CA SER A 189 22.96 3.89 6.16
C SER A 189 22.36 3.48 4.80
N PHE A 190 21.55 4.36 4.21
CA PHE A 190 20.99 4.22 2.86
C PHE A 190 21.43 5.36 1.92
N ASP A 191 22.53 6.05 2.25
CA ASP A 191 23.03 7.21 1.50
C ASP A 191 22.00 8.35 1.33
N MET A 192 21.05 8.44 2.28
CA MET A 192 20.01 9.47 2.28
C MET A 192 20.43 10.67 3.13
N LYS A 193 20.16 11.86 2.61
CA LYS A 193 20.45 13.12 3.31
C LYS A 193 19.33 13.47 4.29
N PHE A 194 19.71 13.90 5.50
CA PHE A 194 18.76 14.45 6.46
C PHE A 194 18.15 15.76 5.96
N GLN A 195 16.82 15.85 5.95
CA GLN A 195 16.06 17.02 5.47
C GLN A 195 15.28 17.73 6.60
N GLY A 196 15.44 17.31 7.86
CA GLY A 196 14.66 17.80 8.99
C GLY A 196 13.73 16.72 9.57
N PHE A 197 13.10 17.07 10.70
CA PHE A 197 12.09 16.23 11.35
C PHE A 197 10.69 16.83 11.21
N ARG A 198 9.68 15.98 11.15
CA ARG A 198 8.29 16.39 11.38
C ARG A 198 8.15 16.92 12.81
N ALA A 199 7.39 18.02 12.99
CA ALA A 199 7.16 18.63 14.30
C ALA A 199 6.66 17.62 15.36
N ASP A 200 5.63 16.83 15.05
CA ASP A 200 5.09 15.77 15.91
C ASP A 200 5.56 14.36 15.45
N MET A 201 6.85 14.17 15.16
CA MET A 201 7.37 12.88 14.67
C MET A 201 7.03 11.69 15.58
N TYR A 202 6.89 11.89 16.90
CA TYR A 202 6.56 10.84 17.87
C TYR A 202 5.06 10.60 18.06
N LYS A 203 4.20 11.15 17.19
CA LYS A 203 2.76 10.89 17.16
C LYS A 203 2.34 10.49 15.76
N SER A 204 1.27 9.72 15.60
CA SER A 204 0.72 9.44 14.28
C SER A 204 0.14 10.70 13.66
N GLU A 205 0.38 10.88 12.37
CA GLU A 205 -0.14 11.98 11.57
C GLU A 205 -1.41 11.56 10.85
N THR A 206 -2.44 12.39 10.98
CA THR A 206 -3.70 12.19 10.28
C THR A 206 -3.53 12.44 8.79
N LYS A 207 -4.04 11.53 7.96
CA LYS A 207 -4.06 11.66 6.50
C LYS A 207 -5.49 11.55 5.99
N ASP A 208 -5.74 12.12 4.81
CA ASP A 208 -7.01 11.93 4.13
C ASP A 208 -7.19 10.49 3.65
N SER A 209 -8.44 10.13 3.39
CA SER A 209 -8.79 8.84 2.82
C SER A 209 -9.78 9.00 1.69
N ASP A 210 -9.87 7.98 0.85
CA ASP A 210 -10.79 7.95 -0.29
C ASP A 210 -12.28 8.00 0.11
N TRP A 211 -12.60 7.89 1.40
CA TRP A 211 -13.97 7.88 1.90
C TRP A 211 -14.41 9.23 2.49
N GLY A 212 -13.63 10.29 2.27
CA GLY A 212 -14.01 11.65 2.66
C GLY A 212 -13.96 11.91 4.17
N TYR A 213 -13.27 11.05 4.93
CA TYR A 213 -12.96 11.30 6.34
C TYR A 213 -11.49 11.01 6.64
N PRO A 214 -10.87 11.74 7.59
CA PRO A 214 -9.49 11.54 7.96
C PRO A 214 -9.27 10.16 8.60
N ILE A 215 -8.08 9.61 8.39
CA ILE A 215 -7.60 8.38 8.99
C ILE A 215 -6.28 8.64 9.72
N LYS A 216 -6.11 7.97 10.85
CA LYS A 216 -4.88 8.02 11.63
C LYS A 216 -4.24 6.63 11.65
N PRO A 217 -2.95 6.50 11.29
CA PRO A 217 -2.27 5.22 11.41
C PRO A 217 -2.07 4.85 12.88
N PRO A 218 -2.03 3.55 13.22
CA PRO A 218 -1.86 3.10 14.60
C PRO A 218 -0.49 3.51 15.16
N ASP A 219 -0.48 3.88 16.43
CA ASP A 219 0.72 3.85 17.27
C ASP A 219 0.92 2.43 17.79
N PHE A 220 2.00 1.75 17.39
CA PHE A 220 2.22 0.34 17.70
C PHE A 220 2.49 0.08 19.18
N LEU A 221 2.83 1.11 19.98
CA LEU A 221 2.99 0.99 21.42
C LEU A 221 1.67 1.15 22.21
N TYR A 222 0.59 1.58 21.55
CA TYR A 222 -0.70 1.88 22.20
C TYR A 222 -1.90 1.25 21.50
N ASP A 223 -1.97 1.35 20.18
CA ASP A 223 -3.07 0.88 19.35
C ASP A 223 -2.91 -0.59 18.96
N SER A 224 -4.05 -1.24 18.72
CA SER A 224 -4.07 -2.57 18.11
C SER A 224 -3.87 -2.52 16.60
N ILE A 225 -3.02 -3.40 16.07
CA ILE A 225 -2.97 -3.66 14.64
C ILE A 225 -4.23 -4.45 14.27
N LYS A 226 -5.04 -3.90 13.37
CA LYS A 226 -6.41 -4.38 13.10
C LYS A 226 -6.45 -5.84 12.65
N THR A 227 -5.49 -6.27 11.83
CA THR A 227 -5.45 -7.62 11.24
C THR A 227 -4.74 -8.65 12.13
N GLY A 228 -3.91 -8.22 13.09
CA GLY A 228 -3.06 -9.11 13.87
C GLY A 228 -1.67 -8.51 14.12
N ASN A 229 -0.97 -9.04 15.12
CA ASN A 229 0.37 -8.57 15.48
C ASN A 229 1.47 -9.52 14.99
N ASP A 230 1.13 -10.65 14.36
CA ASP A 230 2.12 -11.59 13.85
C ASP A 230 2.80 -11.03 12.59
N LYS A 231 4.12 -11.15 12.50
CA LYS A 231 4.91 -10.68 11.35
C LYS A 231 4.41 -11.25 10.01
N SER A 232 3.88 -12.47 9.98
CA SER A 232 3.31 -13.09 8.77
C SER A 232 2.06 -12.39 8.24
N THR A 233 1.29 -11.73 9.11
CA THR A 233 0.16 -10.89 8.74
C THR A 233 0.61 -9.45 8.51
N ILE A 234 1.54 -8.94 9.31
CA ILE A 234 2.08 -7.58 9.13
C ILE A 234 2.76 -7.44 7.77
N VAL A 235 3.61 -8.40 7.37
CA VAL A 235 4.30 -8.35 6.07
C VAL A 235 3.30 -8.32 4.91
N LYS A 236 2.15 -8.99 5.03
CA LYS A 236 1.09 -8.95 4.01
C LYS A 236 0.49 -7.56 3.88
N VAL A 237 0.19 -6.90 5.00
CA VAL A 237 -0.36 -5.54 5.02
C VAL A 237 0.65 -4.52 4.51
N ILE A 238 1.93 -4.66 4.87
CA ILE A 238 2.99 -3.80 4.34
C ILE A 238 3.11 -4.02 2.84
N ALA A 239 3.24 -5.28 2.40
CA ALA A 239 3.37 -5.63 0.99
C ALA A 239 2.20 -5.08 0.15
N SER A 240 0.95 -5.31 0.56
CA SER A 240 -0.22 -4.87 -0.19
C SER A 240 -0.50 -3.37 -0.08
N GLY A 241 -0.11 -2.75 1.04
CA GLY A 241 -0.63 -1.46 1.43
C GLY A 241 -2.05 -1.56 1.99
N ILE A 242 -2.66 -0.42 2.29
CA ILE A 242 -4.03 -0.38 2.79
C ILE A 242 -4.89 0.38 1.78
N GLY A 243 -5.77 -0.35 1.09
CA GLY A 243 -6.64 0.20 0.05
C GLY A 243 -7.41 1.41 0.55
N GLY A 244 -7.51 2.47 -0.27
CA GLY A 244 -8.23 3.72 0.04
C GLY A 244 -7.57 4.61 1.10
N THR A 245 -6.28 4.36 1.41
CA THR A 245 -5.50 5.15 2.36
C THR A 245 -4.18 5.61 1.73
N ALA A 246 -3.46 6.49 2.44
CA ALA A 246 -2.12 6.90 2.05
C ALA A 246 -1.03 5.80 2.18
N MET A 247 -1.36 4.59 2.65
CA MET A 247 -0.40 3.49 2.78
C MET A 247 -0.30 2.71 1.45
N PRO A 248 0.81 2.86 0.69
CA PRO A 248 0.93 2.35 -0.67
C PRO A 248 1.28 0.84 -0.69
N ASN A 249 1.25 0.26 -1.89
CA ASN A 249 1.79 -1.08 -2.15
C ASN A 249 3.34 -1.05 -2.07
N TRP A 250 3.90 -1.50 -0.94
CA TRP A 250 5.34 -1.53 -0.74
C TRP A 250 6.04 -2.70 -1.44
N SER A 251 5.32 -3.75 -1.82
CA SER A 251 5.93 -4.88 -2.57
C SER A 251 6.38 -4.50 -3.98
N ALA A 252 5.90 -3.37 -4.50
CA ALA A 252 6.37 -2.82 -5.77
C ALA A 252 7.76 -2.16 -5.67
N THR A 253 8.21 -1.79 -4.47
CA THR A 253 9.44 -1.01 -4.27
C THR A 253 10.44 -1.63 -3.30
N LEU A 254 9.99 -2.51 -2.41
CA LEU A 254 10.83 -3.14 -1.40
C LEU A 254 11.09 -4.62 -1.69
N ASP A 255 12.33 -5.05 -1.46
CA ASP A 255 12.73 -6.45 -1.56
C ASP A 255 12.28 -7.28 -0.35
N ALA A 256 12.54 -8.60 -0.42
CA ALA A 256 12.19 -9.54 0.63
C ALA A 256 12.80 -9.19 2.00
N LYS A 257 14.07 -8.77 2.01
CA LYS A 257 14.81 -8.45 3.24
C LYS A 257 14.24 -7.20 3.89
N GLN A 258 13.88 -6.21 3.09
CA GLN A 258 13.26 -4.95 3.49
C GLN A 258 11.84 -5.14 4.02
N LEU A 259 10.98 -5.83 3.29
CA LEU A 259 9.59 -6.11 3.71
C LEU A 259 9.55 -6.88 5.04
N TRP A 260 10.29 -7.98 5.13
CA TRP A 260 10.32 -8.78 6.35
C TRP A 260 10.98 -8.03 7.50
N GLY A 261 12.08 -7.28 7.25
CA GLY A 261 12.70 -6.46 8.29
C GLY A 261 11.70 -5.50 8.95
N LEU A 262 10.92 -4.77 8.13
CA LEU A 262 9.85 -3.90 8.63
C LEU A 262 8.82 -4.69 9.45
N ALA A 263 8.39 -5.86 8.99
CA ALA A 263 7.43 -6.68 9.70
C ALA A 263 7.94 -7.18 11.06
N TYR A 264 9.21 -7.62 11.14
CA TYR A 264 9.87 -7.98 12.40
C TYR A 264 9.94 -6.78 13.35
N TYR A 265 10.31 -5.61 12.84
CA TYR A 265 10.39 -4.41 13.67
C TYR A 265 9.03 -3.98 14.21
N VAL A 266 7.99 -3.95 13.38
CA VAL A 266 6.62 -3.63 13.81
C VAL A 266 6.07 -4.68 14.79
N GLU A 267 6.34 -5.97 14.57
CA GLU A 267 5.99 -7.04 15.54
C GLU A 267 6.67 -6.79 16.89
N SER A 268 7.95 -6.41 16.90
CA SER A 268 8.69 -6.12 18.14
C SER A 268 8.09 -4.92 18.90
N LEU A 269 7.67 -3.86 18.22
CA LEU A 269 6.97 -2.72 18.82
C LEU A 269 5.60 -3.14 19.39
N ALA A 270 4.81 -3.87 18.61
CA ALA A 270 3.49 -4.34 19.03
C ALA A 270 3.56 -5.29 20.24
N ALA A 271 4.66 -6.05 20.38
CA ALA A 271 4.91 -6.93 21.53
C ALA A 271 5.19 -6.15 22.82
N MET A 272 5.71 -4.92 22.75
CA MET A 272 5.97 -4.06 23.91
C MET A 272 4.72 -3.31 24.40
N ARG A 273 3.60 -3.36 23.68
CA ARG A 273 2.37 -2.64 24.03
C ARG A 273 1.83 -3.05 25.40
N GLY A 274 1.66 -2.07 26.29
CA GLY A 274 1.16 -2.28 27.65
C GLY A 274 2.23 -2.72 28.67
N PHE A 275 3.45 -3.02 28.22
CA PHE A 275 4.54 -3.48 29.06
C PHE A 275 5.50 -2.33 29.46
N PRO A 276 6.30 -2.49 30.54
CA PRO A 276 7.27 -1.48 30.99
C PRO A 276 8.24 -1.02 29.91
N GLU A 277 8.69 -1.92 29.04
CA GLU A 277 9.65 -1.68 27.96
C GLU A 277 9.10 -0.65 26.97
N GLY A 278 7.83 -0.76 26.58
CA GLY A 278 7.17 0.21 25.70
C GLY A 278 7.05 1.59 26.35
N ARG A 279 6.75 1.65 27.65
CA ARG A 279 6.71 2.92 28.41
C ARG A 279 8.09 3.56 28.55
N ALA A 280 9.12 2.75 28.80
CA ALA A 280 10.49 3.21 28.90
C ALA A 280 11.01 3.74 27.55
N LEU A 281 10.68 3.07 26.44
CA LEU A 281 10.97 3.58 25.10
C LEU A 281 10.29 4.92 24.88
N ARG A 282 8.98 5.03 25.18
CA ARG A 282 8.25 6.30 25.04
C ARG A 282 8.88 7.42 25.85
N GLN A 283 9.17 7.17 27.12
CA GLN A 283 9.82 8.14 28.01
C GLN A 283 11.16 8.59 27.44
N THR A 284 11.98 7.65 26.96
CA THR A 284 13.27 7.95 26.32
C THR A 284 13.10 8.89 25.12
N LEU A 285 12.07 8.69 24.31
CA LEU A 285 11.79 9.52 23.14
C LEU A 285 11.24 10.91 23.52
N ASP A 286 10.44 11.01 24.58
CA ASP A 286 9.86 12.28 25.03
C ASP A 286 10.87 13.15 25.82
N THR A 287 11.89 12.55 26.47
CA THR A 287 12.89 13.26 27.28
C THR A 287 14.27 13.35 26.62
N GLN A 288 14.33 13.37 25.30
CA GLN A 288 15.60 13.51 24.57
C GLN A 288 16.23 14.88 24.85
N PRO A 289 17.58 14.96 24.92
CA PRO A 289 18.28 16.24 24.94
C PRO A 289 18.01 17.02 23.65
N GLU A 290 18.32 18.31 23.68
CA GLU A 290 18.27 19.15 22.48
C GLU A 290 19.13 18.52 21.37
N PHE A 291 18.56 18.42 20.18
CA PHE A 291 19.21 17.79 19.04
C PHE A 291 19.81 18.84 18.12
N THR A 292 21.13 18.78 17.94
CA THR A 292 21.83 19.59 16.94
C THR A 292 21.86 18.85 15.60
N PRO A 293 21.22 19.36 14.54
CA PRO A 293 21.21 18.71 13.24
C PRO A 293 22.60 18.70 12.60
N PRO A 294 22.91 17.69 11.75
CA PRO A 294 24.13 17.71 10.96
C PRO A 294 24.17 18.97 10.07
N PRO A 295 25.36 19.51 9.76
CA PRO A 295 25.48 20.67 8.90
C PRO A 295 24.85 20.39 7.52
N PRO A 296 24.22 21.38 6.88
CA PRO A 296 23.66 21.21 5.56
C PRO A 296 24.77 20.81 4.57
N PRO A 297 24.46 20.03 3.53
CA PRO A 297 25.43 19.72 2.49
C PRO A 297 25.95 21.02 1.85
N PRO A 298 27.22 21.06 1.40
CA PRO A 298 27.71 22.20 0.64
C PRO A 298 26.83 22.40 -0.61
N PRO A 299 26.66 23.66 -1.06
CA PRO A 299 25.91 23.95 -2.29
C PRO A 299 26.50 23.16 -3.46
N PRO A 300 25.68 22.75 -4.44
CA PRO A 300 26.18 22.09 -5.64
C PRO A 300 27.26 22.96 -6.28
N GLU A 301 28.38 22.35 -6.68
CA GLU A 301 29.41 23.05 -7.45
C GLU A 301 28.75 23.64 -8.71
N PRO A 302 29.09 24.89 -9.09
CA PRO A 302 28.56 25.47 -10.31
C PRO A 302 28.93 24.55 -11.48
N GLU A 303 27.95 24.20 -12.30
CA GLU A 303 28.21 23.38 -13.49
C GLU A 303 29.31 24.05 -14.32
N PRO A 304 30.30 23.28 -14.82
CA PRO A 304 31.36 23.84 -15.63
C PRO A 304 30.71 24.50 -16.85
N THR A 305 30.81 25.82 -16.93
CA THR A 305 30.44 26.56 -18.13
C THR A 305 31.26 25.99 -19.27
N GLU A 306 30.61 25.37 -20.26
CA GLU A 306 31.27 24.93 -21.47
C GLU A 306 32.07 26.10 -22.04
N GLY A 307 33.40 25.97 -22.00
CA GLY A 307 34.31 27.00 -22.43
C GLY A 307 34.13 27.28 -23.91
N ALA A 308 33.97 28.56 -24.25
CA ALA A 308 34.15 29.05 -25.60
C ALA A 308 35.52 28.58 -26.12
N GLY A 309 35.51 27.69 -27.11
CA GLY A 309 36.71 27.23 -27.80
C GLY A 309 37.36 28.39 -28.55
N GLY A 310 38.49 28.87 -28.04
CA GLY A 310 39.43 29.68 -28.80
C GLY A 310 40.24 28.78 -29.74
N GLY A 311 40.01 28.92 -31.04
CA GLY A 311 40.83 28.35 -32.09
C GLY A 311 41.56 29.44 -32.85
N ASP A 312 42.83 29.68 -32.50
CA ASP A 312 43.84 30.27 -33.38
C ASP A 312 44.36 29.16 -34.31
N GLY A 313 44.64 29.27 -35.61
CA GLY A 313 44.73 30.35 -36.57
C GLY A 313 45.70 29.90 -37.68
N ALA A 314 45.39 30.08 -38.97
CA ALA A 314 46.39 30.09 -40.06
C ALA A 314 45.81 30.55 -41.42
N GLY A 315 46.17 31.79 -41.81
CA GLY A 315 46.80 32.13 -43.10
C GLY A 315 46.03 32.04 -44.44
N GLY A 316 45.88 33.20 -45.10
CA GLY A 316 46.15 33.31 -46.54
C GLY A 316 45.09 33.97 -47.44
N GLY A 317 45.17 35.31 -47.57
CA GLY A 317 45.08 36.10 -48.81
C GLY A 317 43.95 35.90 -49.84
N ALA A 318 43.14 36.94 -50.06
CA ALA A 318 42.95 37.65 -51.35
C ALA A 318 41.76 38.64 -51.29
N THR A 319 42.01 39.85 -51.81
CA THR A 319 41.17 40.81 -52.58
C THR A 319 39.70 40.39 -52.87
N ASP A 320 38.68 41.23 -53.01
CA ASP A 320 38.54 42.63 -53.40
C ASP A 320 37.06 43.04 -53.19
N ASP A 321 36.80 44.34 -53.21
CA ASP A 321 35.56 45.03 -53.63
C ASP A 321 34.16 44.70 -53.07
N GLY A 322 33.47 45.79 -52.68
CA GLY A 322 32.16 46.04 -53.27
C GLY A 322 30.92 46.07 -52.37
N ALA A 323 30.66 47.26 -51.82
CA ALA A 323 29.37 48.00 -51.88
C ALA A 323 28.02 47.36 -51.46
N GLY A 324 27.30 48.16 -50.65
CA GLY A 324 25.83 48.22 -50.59
C GLY A 324 25.20 47.27 -49.56
N GLY A 325 24.28 47.66 -48.68
CA GLY A 325 23.45 48.84 -48.61
C GLY A 325 22.15 48.45 -47.89
N SER A 326 21.74 49.28 -46.92
CA SER A 326 20.36 49.58 -46.50
C SER A 326 19.39 48.49 -45.98
N GLY A 327 18.72 48.85 -44.87
CA GLY A 327 17.32 48.46 -44.59
C GLY A 327 17.14 47.69 -43.27
N LYS A 328 16.80 48.29 -42.11
CA LYS A 328 15.44 48.68 -41.65
C LYS A 328 14.47 47.48 -41.71
N THR A 329 13.78 47.03 -40.67
CA THR A 329 12.92 47.74 -39.70
C THR A 329 12.53 46.86 -38.50
N ASP A 330 12.15 47.54 -37.42
CA ASP A 330 11.34 47.13 -36.27
C ASP A 330 10.12 46.24 -36.55
N GLY A 331 9.66 45.55 -35.51
CA GLY A 331 8.33 44.94 -35.48
C GLY A 331 7.97 44.24 -34.18
N SER A 332 7.65 45.02 -33.14
CA SER A 332 7.00 44.58 -31.90
C SER A 332 5.55 44.13 -32.12
N LYS A 333 5.09 43.15 -31.31
CA LYS A 333 3.73 42.88 -30.76
C LYS A 333 3.66 41.37 -30.41
N GLY A 334 3.11 40.92 -29.29
CA GLY A 334 2.09 41.47 -28.40
C GLY A 334 0.99 40.40 -28.22
N GLU A 335 0.73 40.02 -26.96
CA GLU A 335 -0.47 39.38 -26.39
C GLU A 335 -1.33 38.40 -27.21
N GLN A 336 -1.50 37.19 -26.65
CA GLN A 336 -2.72 36.74 -25.98
C GLN A 336 -2.46 35.49 -25.14
#